data_AF-A0A8T5LAC6-F1
#
_entry.id   AF-A0A8T5LAC6-F1
#
_cell.length_a   1.000
_cell.length_b   1.000
_cell.length_c   1.000
_cell.angle_alpha   90.00
_cell.angle_beta   90.00
_cell.angle_gamma   90.00
#
_symmetry.space_group_name_H-M   'P 1'
#
loop_
_entity.id
_entity.type
_entity.pdbx_description
1 polymer ?
#
loop_
_entity_poly.entity_id
_entity_poly.type
_entity_poly.pdbx_seq_one_letter_code
_entity_poly.pdbx_strand_id
1 'polypeptide(L)'
;MKLTEIQKKQMIELKNQDLNYNQISLRLGITRTTVQYSLDEKFREKTKERNKKSYKIYYQKNKEKILEKARGKSKDYQKNKYHTDEEFRKKQIERSKEYKRRKKLENGRET
;
A
#
# COMPACT_ATOMS: atom_id res chain seq x y z
N MET A 1 -5.73 23.47 -5.21
CA MET A 1 -5.93 24.93 -5.11
C MET A 1 -6.66 25.24 -3.82
N LYS A 2 -6.13 26.15 -2.99
CA LYS A 2 -6.79 26.59 -1.76
C LYS A 2 -7.63 27.83 -2.10
N LEU A 3 -8.93 27.77 -1.82
CA LEU A 3 -9.83 28.92 -2.01
C LEU A 3 -9.52 30.00 -0.99
N THR A 4 -9.52 31.25 -1.42
CA THR A 4 -9.47 32.40 -0.51
C THR A 4 -10.83 32.60 0.17
N GLU A 5 -10.85 33.25 1.34
CA GLU A 5 -12.11 33.55 2.03
C GLU A 5 -13.01 34.48 1.20
N ILE A 6 -12.42 35.39 0.42
CA ILE A 6 -13.14 36.25 -0.53
C ILE A 6 -13.85 35.41 -1.58
N GLN A 7 -13.16 34.44 -2.19
CA GLN A 7 -13.76 33.54 -3.18
C GLN A 7 -14.91 32.71 -2.61
N LYS A 8 -14.81 32.26 -1.35
CA LYS A 8 -15.89 31.54 -0.68
C LYS A 8 -17.11 32.41 -0.46
N LYS A 9 -16.93 33.66 0.00
CA LYS A 9 -18.02 34.63 0.16
C LYS A 9 -18.70 34.91 -1.18
N GLN A 10 -17.93 35.18 -2.23
CA GLN A 10 -18.44 35.39 -3.58
C GLN A 10 -19.22 34.18 -4.11
N MET A 11 -18.78 32.95 -3.84
CA MET A 11 -19.54 31.75 -4.21
C MET A 11 -20.91 31.69 -3.53
N ILE A 12 -20.99 32.04 -2.24
CA ILE A 12 -22.24 32.05 -1.48
C ILE A 12 -23.17 33.14 -2.02
N GLU A 13 -22.65 34.35 -2.24
CA GLU A 13 -23.42 35.46 -2.82
C GLU A 13 -24.00 35.11 -4.19
N LEU A 14 -23.17 34.56 -5.10
CA LEU A 14 -23.63 34.13 -6.41
C LEU A 14 -24.64 32.96 -6.31
N LYS A 15 -24.52 32.11 -5.29
CA LYS A 15 -25.48 31.03 -5.07
C LYS A 15 -26.83 31.55 -4.57
N ASN A 16 -26.83 32.60 -3.75
CA ASN A 16 -28.04 33.29 -3.28
C ASN A 16 -28.73 34.10 -4.40
N GLN A 17 -27.99 34.44 -5.46
CA GLN A 17 -28.52 35.00 -6.71
C GLN A 17 -29.06 33.93 -7.67
N ASP A 18 -29.34 32.72 -7.18
CA ASP A 18 -29.84 31.56 -7.94
C ASP A 18 -28.96 31.11 -9.12
N LEU A 19 -27.69 31.51 -9.17
CA LEU A 19 -26.78 30.96 -10.18
C LEU A 19 -26.50 29.48 -9.91
N ASN A 20 -26.46 28.70 -10.99
CA ASN A 20 -26.07 27.30 -10.92
C ASN A 20 -24.54 27.17 -10.77
N TYR A 21 -24.07 25.98 -10.36
CA TYR A 21 -22.63 25.78 -10.10
C TYR A 21 -21.74 25.95 -11.34
N ASN A 22 -22.28 25.73 -12.55
CA ASN A 22 -21.53 25.94 -13.80
C ASN A 22 -21.32 27.43 -14.05
N GLN A 23 -22.35 28.25 -13.83
CA GLN A 23 -22.25 29.70 -13.98
C GLN A 23 -21.30 30.30 -12.95
N ILE A 24 -21.38 29.85 -11.69
CA ILE A 24 -20.44 30.28 -10.63
C ILE A 24 -19.01 29.90 -10.99
N SER A 25 -18.82 28.69 -11.51
CA SER A 25 -17.52 28.18 -11.99
C SER A 25 -16.93 29.06 -13.09
N LEU A 26 -17.72 29.39 -14.11
CA LEU A 26 -17.29 30.26 -15.21
C LEU A 26 -16.97 31.68 -14.72
N ARG A 27 -17.79 32.24 -13.84
CA ARG A 27 -17.65 33.62 -13.37
C ARG A 27 -16.44 33.85 -12.47
N LEU A 28 -16.08 32.84 -11.67
CA LEU A 28 -14.94 32.92 -10.75
C LEU A 28 -13.67 32.26 -11.32
N GLY A 29 -13.74 31.61 -12.49
CA GLY A 29 -12.61 30.86 -13.05
C GLY A 29 -12.18 29.66 -12.21
N ILE A 30 -13.12 29.08 -11.44
CA ILE A 30 -12.86 27.96 -10.52
C ILE A 30 -13.55 26.72 -11.06
N THR A 31 -12.94 25.54 -10.90
CA THR A 31 -13.56 24.29 -11.37
C THR A 31 -14.91 24.05 -10.69
N ARG A 32 -15.89 23.59 -11.47
CA ARG A 32 -17.24 23.26 -10.98
C ARG A 32 -17.23 22.33 -9.77
N THR A 33 -16.36 21.31 -9.77
CA THR A 33 -16.22 20.38 -8.65
C THR A 33 -15.75 21.07 -7.37
N THR A 34 -14.87 22.06 -7.46
CA THR A 34 -14.45 22.86 -6.31
C THR A 34 -15.57 23.76 -5.80
N VAL A 35 -16.34 24.38 -6.70
CA VAL A 35 -17.55 25.15 -6.35
C VAL A 35 -18.55 24.24 -5.61
N GLN A 36 -18.85 23.08 -6.18
CA GLN A 36 -19.80 22.13 -5.60
C GLN A 36 -19.32 21.60 -4.25
N TYR A 37 -18.03 21.25 -4.12
CA TYR A 37 -17.44 20.84 -2.85
C TYR A 37 -17.53 21.92 -1.76
N SER A 38 -17.45 23.19 -2.15
CA SER A 38 -17.52 24.32 -1.21
C SER A 38 -18.95 24.65 -0.76
N LEU A 39 -19.93 24.50 -1.65
CA LEU A 39 -21.32 24.93 -1.41
C LEU A 39 -22.29 23.79 -1.03
N ASP A 40 -22.01 22.55 -1.43
CA ASP A 40 -22.87 21.39 -1.20
C ASP A 40 -22.24 20.43 -0.18
N GLU A 41 -22.79 20.43 1.04
CA GLU A 41 -22.30 19.57 2.13
C GLU A 41 -22.48 18.09 1.83
N LYS A 42 -23.58 17.69 1.18
CA LYS A 42 -23.83 16.28 0.83
C LYS A 42 -22.78 15.79 -0.18
N PHE A 43 -22.46 16.61 -1.17
CA PHE A 43 -21.40 16.29 -2.13
C PHE A 43 -20.03 16.20 -1.46
N ARG A 44 -19.74 17.10 -0.53
CA ARG A 44 -18.50 17.13 0.26
C ARG A 44 -18.33 15.85 1.07
N GLU A 45 -19.34 15.45 1.82
CA GLU A 45 -19.30 14.23 2.63
C GLU A 45 -19.16 12.98 1.76
N LYS A 46 -19.96 12.88 0.68
CA LYS A 46 -19.83 11.76 -0.28
C LYS A 46 -18.41 11.66 -0.87
N THR A 47 -17.78 12.81 -1.17
CA THR A 47 -16.41 12.87 -1.66
C THR A 47 -15.40 12.42 -0.59
N LYS A 48 -15.56 12.87 0.66
CA LYS A 48 -14.74 12.44 1.80
C LYS A 48 -14.83 10.92 2.01
N GLU A 49 -16.04 10.35 1.99
CA GLU A 49 -16.25 8.91 2.13
C GLU A 49 -15.60 8.11 1.00
N ARG A 50 -15.78 8.55 -0.24
CA ARG A 50 -15.13 7.93 -1.40
C ARG A 50 -13.62 7.94 -1.24
N ASN A 51 -13.04 9.07 -0.83
CA ASN A 51 -11.60 9.20 -0.63
C ASN A 51 -11.10 8.29 0.49
N LYS A 52 -11.83 8.19 1.62
CA LYS A 52 -11.52 7.24 2.71
C LYS A 52 -11.49 5.79 2.20
N LYS A 53 -12.51 5.38 1.42
CA LYS A 53 -12.56 4.04 0.83
C LYS A 53 -11.39 3.78 -0.12
N SER A 54 -11.12 4.71 -1.03
CA SER A 54 -10.00 4.61 -1.98
C SER A 54 -8.65 4.50 -1.26
N TYR A 55 -8.44 5.31 -0.22
CA TYR A 55 -7.21 5.28 0.56
C TYR A 55 -7.02 3.94 1.30
N LYS A 56 -8.09 3.40 1.90
CA LYS A 56 -8.06 2.09 2.55
C LYS A 56 -7.65 0.98 1.57
N ILE A 57 -8.24 0.97 0.38
CA ILE A 57 -7.92 0.00 -0.68
C ILE A 57 -6.46 0.16 -1.13
N TYR A 58 -6.01 1.40 -1.37
CA TYR A 58 -4.64 1.70 -1.76
C TYR A 58 -3.63 1.21 -0.73
N TYR A 59 -3.87 1.50 0.55
CA TYR A 59 -3.03 1.07 1.66
C TYR A 59 -2.94 -0.46 1.73
N GLN A 60 -4.07 -1.15 1.61
CA GLN A 60 -4.10 -2.62 1.63
C GLN A 60 -3.31 -3.23 0.46
N LYS A 61 -3.52 -2.74 -0.76
CA LYS A 61 -2.76 -3.20 -1.94
C LYS A 61 -1.25 -2.98 -1.79
N ASN A 62 -0.85 -1.83 -1.24
CA ASN A 62 0.57 -1.57 -1.00
C ASN A 62 1.15 -2.46 0.09
N LYS A 63 0.41 -2.72 1.17
CA LYS A 63 0.82 -3.67 2.20
C LYS A 63 1.03 -5.07 1.62
N GLU A 64 0.11 -5.53 0.77
CA GLU A 64 0.22 -6.83 0.08
C GLU A 64 1.47 -6.88 -0.81
N LYS A 65 1.74 -5.85 -1.62
CA LYS A 65 2.96 -5.77 -2.44
C LYS A 65 4.24 -5.83 -1.61
N ILE A 66 4.27 -5.16 -0.46
CA ILE A 66 5.44 -5.20 0.44
C ILE A 66 5.64 -6.62 0.99
N LEU A 67 4.56 -7.26 1.45
CA LEU A 67 4.61 -8.63 1.96
C LEU A 67 5.02 -9.64 0.88
N GLU A 68 4.53 -9.47 -0.35
CA GLU A 68 4.91 -10.30 -1.48
C GLU A 68 6.40 -10.19 -1.80
N LYS A 69 6.94 -8.97 -1.82
CA LYS A 69 8.39 -8.75 -1.99
C LYS A 69 9.20 -9.39 -0.87
N ALA A 70 8.75 -9.29 0.38
CA ALA A 70 9.41 -9.92 1.52
C ALA A 70 9.40 -11.46 1.40
N ARG A 71 8.26 -12.04 1.01
CA ARG A 71 8.13 -13.48 0.75
C ARG A 71 9.04 -13.94 -0.39
N GLY A 72 9.12 -13.17 -1.48
CA GLY A 72 10.04 -13.44 -2.60
C GLY A 72 11.49 -13.51 -2.13
N LYS A 73 11.97 -12.47 -1.43
CA LYS A 73 13.32 -12.44 -0.86
C LYS A 73 13.61 -13.63 0.07
N SER A 74 12.64 -14.00 0.91
CA SER A 74 12.79 -15.15 1.81
C SER A 74 12.90 -16.47 1.04
N LYS A 75 12.07 -16.68 0.02
CA LYS A 75 12.14 -17.85 -0.87
C LYS A 75 13.47 -17.92 -1.59
N ASP A 76 13.93 -16.81 -2.16
CA ASP A 76 15.20 -16.75 -2.87
C ASP A 76 16.38 -17.06 -1.96
N TYR A 77 16.38 -16.51 -0.75
CA TYR A 77 17.37 -16.86 0.26
C TYR A 77 17.31 -18.35 0.61
N GLN A 78 16.14 -18.92 0.90
CA GLN A 78 16.04 -20.36 1.24
C GLN A 78 16.53 -21.27 0.11
N LYS A 79 16.21 -20.93 -1.15
CA LYS A 79 16.68 -21.67 -2.33
C LYS A 79 18.20 -21.62 -2.47
N ASN A 80 18.81 -20.48 -2.19
CA ASN A 80 20.24 -20.26 -2.39
C ASN A 80 21.07 -20.37 -1.10
N LYS A 81 20.42 -20.67 0.03
CA LYS A 81 21.01 -20.59 1.38
C LYS A 81 22.30 -21.39 1.50
N TYR A 82 22.36 -22.57 0.89
CA TYR A 82 23.55 -23.40 0.92
C TYR A 82 24.77 -22.73 0.26
N HIS A 83 24.56 -21.89 -0.75
CA HIS A 83 25.63 -21.21 -1.49
C HIS A 83 25.97 -19.84 -0.90
N THR A 84 24.98 -19.15 -0.33
CA THR A 84 25.13 -17.77 0.15
C THR A 84 25.41 -17.65 1.65
N ASP A 85 25.07 -18.67 2.44
CA ASP A 85 25.22 -18.67 3.89
C ASP A 85 26.24 -19.73 4.31
N GLU A 86 27.44 -19.27 4.68
CA GLU A 86 28.56 -20.14 5.01
C GLU A 86 28.35 -20.94 6.31
N GLU A 87 27.71 -20.34 7.32
CA GLU A 87 27.41 -21.04 8.58
C GLU A 87 26.41 -22.17 8.35
N PHE A 88 25.36 -21.89 7.56
CA PHE A 88 24.39 -22.92 7.19
C PHE A 88 25.06 -24.05 6.40
N ARG A 89 25.93 -23.72 5.44
CA ARG A 89 26.68 -24.70 4.66
C ARG A 89 27.55 -25.59 5.56
N LYS A 90 28.30 -25.00 6.50
CA LYS A 90 29.14 -25.73 7.47
C LYS A 90 28.31 -26.71 8.30
N LYS A 91 27.17 -26.26 8.83
CA LYS A 91 26.26 -27.10 9.63
C LYS A 91 25.67 -28.27 8.83
N GLN A 92 25.35 -28.08 7.56
CA GLN A 92 24.86 -29.17 6.69
C GLN A 92 25.96 -30.20 6.40
N ILE A 93 27.19 -29.74 6.14
CA ILE A 93 28.34 -30.63 5.94
C ILE A 93 28.60 -31.45 7.22
N GLU A 94 28.55 -30.82 8.38
CA GLU A 94 28.73 -31.48 9.68
C GLU A 94 27.67 -32.56 9.92
N ARG A 95 26.39 -32.23 9.71
CA ARG A 95 25.28 -33.21 9.79
C ARG A 95 25.48 -34.40 8.86
N SER A 96 25.93 -34.15 7.63
CA SER A 96 26.22 -35.21 6.66
C SER A 96 27.36 -36.13 7.14
N LYS A 97 28.42 -35.55 7.72
CA LYS A 97 29.53 -36.32 8.31
C LYS A 97 29.05 -37.17 9.50
N GLU A 98 28.24 -36.59 10.38
CA GLU A 98 27.68 -37.28 11.54
C GLU A 98 26.78 -38.45 11.13
N TYR A 99 25.89 -38.23 10.16
CA TYR A 99 25.04 -39.29 9.61
C TYR A 99 25.85 -40.46 9.05
N LYS A 100 26.90 -40.17 8.26
CA LYS A 100 27.80 -41.21 7.73
C LYS A 100 28.52 -41.99 8.84
N ARG A 101 28.95 -41.30 9.90
CA ARG A 101 29.56 -41.97 11.07
C ARG A 101 28.57 -42.88 11.77
N ARG A 102 27.35 -42.41 12.04
CA ARG A 102 26.30 -43.20 12.69
C ARG A 102 25.93 -44.44 11.87
N LYS A 103 25.70 -44.30 10.57
CA LYS A 103 25.37 -45.42 9.68
C LYS A 103 26.48 -46.49 9.63
N LYS A 104 27.75 -46.07 9.67
CA LYS A 104 28.89 -47.01 9.76
C LYS A 104 28.90 -47.78 11.09
N LEU A 105 28.58 -47.12 12.19
CA LEU A 105 28.50 -47.75 13.52
C LEU A 105 27.32 -48.71 13.63
N GLU A 106 26.17 -48.38 13.04
CA GLU A 106 25.02 -49.28 12.96
C GLU A 106 25.35 -50.52 12.13
N ASN A 107 25.87 -50.34 10.91
CA ASN A 107 26.24 -51.46 10.04
C ASN A 107 27.38 -52.32 10.59
N GLY A 108 28.30 -51.75 11.37
CA GLY A 108 29.40 -52.48 12.02
C GLY A 108 29.02 -53.12 13.36
N ARG A 109 27.80 -52.92 13.84
CA ARG A 109 27.22 -53.61 15.01
C ARG A 109 26.31 -54.78 14.61
N GLU A 110 25.92 -54.86 13.33
CA GLU A 110 25.14 -55.97 12.75
C GLU A 110 26.02 -57.13 12.22
N THR A 111 27.34 -56.99 12.30
CA THR A 111 28.35 -58.05 12.03
C THR A 111 29.02 -58.50 13.31
#